data_AF-A0A6M0A478-F1
#
_entry.id   AF-A0A6M0A478-F1
#
_cell.length_a   1.000
_cell.length_b   1.000
_cell.length_c   1.000
_cell.angle_alpha   90.00
_cell.angle_beta   90.00
_cell.angle_gamma   90.00
#
_symmetry.space_group_name_H-M   'P 1'
#
loop_
_entity.id
_entity.type
_entity.pdbx_description
1 polymer ?
#
loop_
_entity_poly.entity_id
_entity_poly.type
_entity_poly.pdbx_seq_one_letter_code
_entity_poly.pdbx_strand_id
1 'polypeptide(L)' 'MRALPIYWKTLNHQGASNLTEQQAVIRPVLKLLKKYKIIITADREFHSIFLSHWLKKSQKNQVYFVLRQKK' A
#
# COMPACT_ATOMS: atom_id res chain seq x y z
N MET A 1 16.41 0.71 -12.39
CA MET A 1 15.67 -0.53 -12.05
C MET A 1 14.48 -0.65 -12.98
N ARG A 2 14.26 -1.81 -13.61
CA ARG A 2 13.03 -2.07 -14.40
C ARG A 2 12.02 -2.74 -13.48
N ALA A 3 10.86 -2.13 -13.29
CA ALA A 3 9.76 -2.72 -12.53
C ALA A 3 8.61 -3.06 -13.50
N LEU A 4 8.00 -4.24 -13.32
CA LEU A 4 6.82 -4.63 -14.08
C LEU A 4 5.57 -4.11 -13.34
N PRO A 5 4.73 -3.27 -13.95
CA PRO A 5 3.52 -2.81 -13.29
C PRO A 5 2.49 -3.96 -13.27
N ILE A 6 2.18 -4.47 -12.07
CA ILE A 6 1.23 -5.57 -11.88
C ILE A 6 -0.21 -5.06 -11.74
N TYR A 7 -0.37 -3.92 -11.07
CA TYR A 7 -1.66 -3.31 -10.81
C TYR A 7 -1.46 -1.82 -10.56
N TRP A 8 -2.28 -0.98 -11.19
CA TRP A 8 -2.38 0.43 -10.88
C TRP A 8 -3.83 0.88 -10.99
N LYS A 9 -4.14 1.98 -10.29
CA LYS A 9 -5.44 2.65 -10.37
C LYS A 9 -5.21 4.15 -10.34
N THR A 10 -5.79 4.85 -11.31
CA THR A 10 -5.86 6.30 -11.31
C THR A 10 -7.00 6.74 -10.39
N LEU A 11 -6.75 7.72 -9.52
CA LEU A 11 -7.77 8.31 -8.66
C LEU A 11 -8.29 9.58 -9.32
N ASN A 12 -9.61 9.79 -9.29
CA ASN A 12 -10.29 10.88 -10.02
C ASN A 12 -10.35 12.19 -9.22
N HIS A 13 -9.50 12.37 -8.21
CA HIS A 13 -9.45 13.58 -7.39
C HIS A 13 -8.03 14.16 -7.34
N GLN A 14 -7.95 15.46 -7.06
CA GLN A 14 -6.68 16.14 -6.78
C GLN A 14 -6.46 16.13 -5.26
N GLY A 15 -5.38 15.50 -4.80
CA GLY A 15 -5.01 15.47 -3.40
C GLY A 15 -4.58 14.08 -2.91
N ALA A 16 -4.40 13.95 -1.60
CA ALA A 16 -3.97 12.69 -0.99
C ALA A 16 -5.10 11.66 -0.99
N SER A 17 -4.77 10.42 -1.36
CA SER A 17 -5.71 9.30 -1.26
C SER A 17 -6.15 9.07 0.19
N ASN A 18 -7.42 8.71 0.38
CA ASN A 18 -7.95 8.31 1.68
C ASN A 18 -7.62 6.83 1.98
N LEU A 19 -7.77 6.42 3.23
CA LEU A 19 -7.43 5.05 3.65
C LEU A 19 -8.22 3.98 2.86
N THR A 20 -9.49 4.24 2.55
CA THR A 20 -10.35 3.29 1.82
C THR A 20 -9.85 3.08 0.39
N GLU A 21 -9.45 4.14 -0.29
CA GLU A 21 -8.88 4.09 -1.64
C GLU A 21 -7.55 3.32 -1.64
N GLN A 22 -6.69 3.60 -0.67
CA GLN A 22 -5.41 2.90 -0.50
C GLN A 22 -5.64 1.41 -0.28
N GLN A 23 -6.56 1.04 0.61
CA GLN A 23 -6.93 -0.36 0.85
C GLN A 23 -7.47 -1.03 -0.41
N ALA A 24 -8.33 -0.36 -1.17
CA ALA A 24 -8.89 -0.89 -2.40
C ALA A 24 -7.82 -1.22 -3.45
N VAL A 25 -6.75 -0.43 -3.51
CA VAL A 25 -5.60 -0.66 -4.40
C VAL A 25 -4.69 -1.77 -3.89
N ILE A 26 -4.44 -1.83 -2.58
CA ILE A 26 -3.46 -2.76 -2.00
C ILE A 26 -4.03 -4.19 -1.85
N ARG A 27 -5.32 -4.32 -1.48
CA ARG A 27 -5.98 -5.62 -1.27
C ARG A 27 -5.85 -6.62 -2.45
N PRO A 28 -6.11 -6.26 -3.71
CA PRO A 28 -5.97 -7.21 -4.83
C PRO A 28 -4.54 -7.70 -4.99
N VAL A 29 -3.55 -6.81 -4.80
CA VAL A 29 -2.11 -7.17 -4.89
C VAL A 29 -1.72 -8.13 -3.76
N LEU A 30 -2.16 -7.87 -2.52
CA LEU A 30 -1.90 -8.75 -1.39
C LEU A 30 -2.55 -10.13 -1.58
N LYS A 31 -3.75 -10.19 -2.16
CA LYS A 31 -4.43 -11.47 -2.46
C LYS A 31 -3.70 -12.24 -3.56
N LEU A 32 -3.27 -11.55 -4.60
CA LEU A 32 -2.54 -12.13 -5.74
C LEU A 32 -1.19 -12.70 -5.31
N LEU A 33 -0.44 -11.94 -4.50
CA LEU A 33 0.92 -12.28 -4.08
C LEU A 33 0.98 -12.96 -2.71
N LYS A 34 -0.12 -13.52 -2.20
CA LYS A 34 -0.25 -14.08 -0.84
C LYS A 34 0.76 -15.19 -0.47
N LYS A 35 1.42 -15.80 -1.46
CA LYS A 35 2.43 -16.85 -1.29
C LYS A 35 3.86 -16.30 -1.16
N TYR A 36 4.04 -15.00 -1.35
CA TYR A 36 5.34 -14.34 -1.36
C TYR A 36 5.47 -13.43 -0.15
N LYS A 37 6.72 -13.17 0.25
CA LYS A 37 7.04 -12.06 1.17
C LYS A 37 6.90 -10.75 0.40
N ILE A 38 6.05 -9.87 0.89
CA ILE A 38 5.72 -8.60 0.24
C ILE A 38 6.31 -7.46 1.07
N ILE A 39 7.03 -6.54 0.41
CA ILE A 39 7.46 -5.27 1.00
C ILE A 39 6.71 -4.15 0.29
N ILE A 40 5.88 -3.42 1.03
CA ILE A 40 5.18 -2.24 0.53
C ILE A 40 6.03 -1.00 0.80
N THR A 41 6.35 -0.25 -0.25
CA THR A 41 7.02 1.05 -0.15
C THR A 41 6.05 2.14 -0.61
N ALA A 42 5.91 3.21 0.17
CA ALA A 42 5.03 4.33 -0.16
C ALA A 42 5.66 5.69 0.20
N ASP A 43 5.44 6.70 -0.64
CA ASP A 43 5.95 8.06 -0.46
C ASP A 43 5.04 8.91 0.45
N ARG A 44 5.41 10.18 0.68
CA ARG A 44 4.87 11.11 1.69
C ARG A 44 3.39 11.41 1.55
N GLU A 45 2.82 11.18 0.38
CA GLU A 45 1.39 11.42 0.11
C GLU A 45 0.48 10.33 0.68
N PHE A 46 1.05 9.19 1.08
CA PHE A 46 0.30 8.15 1.73
C PHE A 46 0.20 8.47 3.22
N HIS A 47 -1.01 8.85 3.67
CA HIS A 47 -1.40 9.06 5.07
C HIS A 47 -0.92 7.92 6.00
N SER A 48 0.34 8.01 6.42
CA SER A 48 1.16 6.84 6.74
C SER A 48 0.72 6.13 8.02
N ILE A 49 0.14 6.87 8.96
CA ILE A 49 -0.23 6.34 10.28
C ILE A 49 -1.41 5.38 10.16
N PHE A 50 -2.51 5.80 9.54
CA PHE A 50 -3.70 4.95 9.38
C PHE A 50 -3.43 3.73 8.50
N LEU A 51 -2.67 3.92 7.41
CA LEU A 51 -2.28 2.83 6.53
C LEU A 51 -1.37 1.83 7.26
N SER A 52 -0.39 2.30 8.03
CA SER A 52 0.48 1.42 8.81
C SER A 52 -0.29 0.58 9.84
N HIS A 53 -1.28 1.19 10.51
CA HIS A 53 -2.12 0.48 11.47
C HIS A 53 -2.95 -0.61 10.77
N TRP A 54 -3.52 -0.30 9.60
CA TRP A 54 -4.25 -1.27 8.80
C TRP A 54 -3.35 -2.41 8.29
N LEU A 55 -2.13 -2.11 7.83
CA LEU A 55 -1.16 -3.11 7.37
C LEU A 55 -0.69 -4.01 8.51
N LYS A 56 -0.45 -3.46 9.71
CA LYS A 56 -0.16 -4.24 10.93
C LYS A 56 -1.32 -5.17 11.31
N LYS A 57 -2.57 -4.69 11.25
CA LYS A 57 -3.74 -5.53 11.54
C LYS A 57 -3.97 -6.61 10.48
N SER A 58 -3.63 -6.31 9.22
CA SER A 58 -3.79 -7.23 8.09
C SER A 58 -2.62 -8.21 7.93
N GLN A 59 -1.65 -8.18 8.86
CA GLN A 59 -0.38 -8.90 8.78
C GLN A 59 -0.57 -10.41 8.98
N LYS A 60 -1.13 -11.07 7.96
CA LYS A 60 -1.02 -12.52 7.78
C LYS A 60 0.41 -12.82 7.34
N ASN A 61 1.28 -13.00 8.34
CA ASN A 61 2.66 -13.54 8.39
C ASN A 61 3.72 -13.13 7.34
N GLN A 62 3.44 -12.39 6.28
CA GLN A 62 4.42 -12.15 5.20
C GLN A 62 4.37 -10.75 4.56
N VAL A 63 3.72 -9.77 5.20
CA VAL A 63 3.65 -8.38 4.71
C VAL A 63 4.52 -7.46 5.58
N TYR A 64 5.47 -6.80 4.96
CA TYR A 64 6.33 -5.77 5.53
C TYR A 64 6.07 -4.44 4.83
N PHE A 65 6.40 -3.32 5.47
CA PHE A 65 6.19 -2.00 4.87
C PHE A 65 7.21 -0.98 5.32
N VAL A 66 7.51 -0.04 4.43
CA VAL A 66 8.32 1.16 4.66
C VAL A 66 7.52 2.34 4.11
N LEU A 67 7.03 3.19 5.01
CA LEU A 67 6.23 4.37 4.66
C LEU A 67 7.02 5.63 4.99
N ARG A 68 7.22 6.50 4.00
CA ARG A 68 7.90 7.77 4.22
C ARG A 68 6.96 8.75 4.91
N GLN A 69 7.33 9.24 6.10
CA GLN A 69 6.55 10.26 6.79
C GLN A 69 6.88 11.67 6.28
N LYS A 70 5.87 12.53 6.24
CA LYS A 70 6.04 13.97 6.13
C LYS A 70 6.48 14.49 7.52
N LYS A 71 7.54 15.30 7.54
CA LYS A 71 7.93 16.07 8.74
C LYS A 71 6.97 17.24 8.90
#